data_AF-A0A3B9IZU2-F1
#
_entry.id   AF-A0A3B9IZU2-F1
#
_cell.length_a   1.000
_cell.length_b   1.000
_cell.length_c   1.000
_cell.angle_alpha   90.00
_cell.angle_beta   90.00
_cell.angle_gamma   90.00
#
_symmetry.space_group_name_H-M   'P 1'
#
loop_
_entity.id
_entity.type
_entity.pdbx_description
1 polymer ?
#
loop_
_entity_poly.entity_id
_entity_poly.type
_entity_poly.pdbx_seq_one_letter_code
_entity_poly.pdbx_strand_id
1 'polypeptide(L)'
;MESYSFNVESKKMLMKLHIKVRSKWSDVFFQVHEIQDGLYKIFWRKALPERNFIDFILLVSEKYFSRKQLTFNEMYSTEEYKEELSKISPINEISISDEEKNIILNLCNKGFPDNYDKISGRDGHSFELYLQGNKKLNLWCFTSESLRPVADVINFLVEKSNLDKEMYGIKIRQ
;
A
#
# COMPACT_ATOMS: atom_id res chain seq x y z
N MET A 1 4.31 11.53 -3.57
CA MET A 1 3.47 12.17 -2.54
C MET A 1 2.72 11.06 -1.83
N GLU A 2 3.04 10.82 -0.56
CA GLU A 2 2.47 9.72 0.23
C GLU A 2 1.33 10.24 1.14
N SER A 3 0.33 10.89 0.56
CA SER A 3 -0.74 11.56 1.31
C SER A 3 -1.60 10.63 2.19
N TYR A 4 -1.47 9.32 2.02
CA TYR A 4 -2.20 8.31 2.79
C TYR A 4 -1.29 7.28 3.45
N SER A 5 0.04 7.46 3.40
CA SER A 5 0.90 6.55 4.16
C SER A 5 0.62 6.69 5.64
N PHE A 6 0.98 5.63 6.35
CA PHE A 6 0.85 5.53 7.79
C PHE A 6 2.09 4.81 8.32
N ASN A 7 2.37 4.98 9.60
CA ASN A 7 3.43 4.26 10.27
C ASN A 7 2.79 3.33 11.30
N VAL A 8 3.35 2.14 11.42
CA VAL A 8 2.96 1.16 12.43
C VAL A 8 4.16 0.91 13.33
N GLU A 9 3.98 1.07 14.63
CA GLU A 9 4.98 0.65 15.61
C GLU A 9 5.12 -0.87 15.52
N SER A 10 6.32 -1.33 15.18
CA SER A 10 6.57 -2.74 14.91
C SER A 10 8.05 -3.03 15.07
N LYS A 11 8.37 -4.30 15.38
CA LYS A 11 9.75 -4.78 15.36
C LYS A 11 10.36 -4.63 13.97
N LYS A 12 9.60 -4.94 12.92
CA LYS A 12 10.11 -4.96 11.55
C LYS A 12 9.00 -4.86 10.50
N MET A 13 9.14 -3.95 9.54
CA MET A 13 8.33 -3.95 8.32
C MET A 13 8.95 -4.90 7.28
N LEU A 14 8.16 -5.86 6.80
CA LEU A 14 8.59 -6.81 5.76
C LEU A 14 8.32 -6.26 4.36
N MET A 15 7.17 -5.62 4.20
CA MET A 15 6.62 -5.27 2.90
C MET A 15 5.74 -4.03 2.99
N LYS A 16 5.78 -3.18 1.96
CA LYS A 16 4.83 -2.11 1.68
C LYS A 16 4.33 -2.25 0.24
N LEU A 17 3.03 -2.14 0.02
CA LEU A 17 2.44 -2.23 -1.33
C LEU A 17 1.50 -1.05 -1.57
N HIS A 18 1.66 -0.42 -2.73
CA HIS A 18 0.75 0.60 -3.24
C HIS A 18 0.02 0.06 -4.46
N ILE A 19 -1.31 0.11 -4.47
CA ILE A 19 -2.15 -0.22 -5.62
C ILE A 19 -2.70 1.09 -6.20
N LYS A 20 -2.50 1.32 -7.49
CA LYS A 20 -2.93 2.54 -8.22
C LYS A 20 -3.89 2.14 -9.32
N VAL A 21 -5.18 2.45 -9.19
CA VAL A 21 -6.21 1.89 -10.07
C VAL A 21 -6.55 2.77 -11.28
N ARG A 22 -6.58 4.11 -11.13
CA ARG A 22 -7.03 5.02 -12.21
C ARG A 22 -6.19 6.28 -12.39
N SER A 23 -5.08 6.43 -11.67
CA SER A 23 -4.33 7.69 -11.68
C SER A 23 -2.87 7.55 -11.19
N LYS A 24 -2.16 8.67 -11.09
CA LYS A 24 -0.85 8.77 -10.43
C LYS A 24 -0.90 8.54 -8.91
N TRP A 25 -2.09 8.55 -8.31
CA TRP A 25 -2.31 8.42 -6.87
C TRP A 25 -2.54 6.96 -6.48
N SER A 26 -2.03 6.56 -5.32
CA SER A 26 -2.29 5.21 -4.80
C SER A 26 -3.66 5.19 -4.15
N ASP A 27 -4.46 4.19 -4.54
CA ASP A 27 -5.84 3.99 -4.09
C ASP A 27 -5.89 3.07 -2.87
N VAL A 28 -4.96 2.12 -2.76
CA VAL A 28 -4.84 1.24 -1.59
C VAL A 28 -3.39 1.11 -1.17
N PHE A 29 -3.17 1.14 0.14
CA PHE A 29 -1.87 1.02 0.77
C PHE A 29 -1.90 -0.16 1.74
N PHE A 30 -0.93 -1.05 1.60
CA PHE A 30 -0.71 -2.16 2.52
C PHE A 30 0.66 -2.05 3.15
N GLN A 31 0.78 -2.48 4.40
CA GLN A 31 2.03 -2.79 5.06
C GLN A 31 1.92 -4.12 5.79
N VAL A 32 2.98 -4.91 5.76
CA VAL A 32 3.06 -6.17 6.52
C VAL A 32 4.22 -6.09 7.49
N HIS A 33 3.93 -6.38 8.75
CA HIS A 33 4.85 -6.18 9.86
C HIS A 33 5.00 -7.44 10.69
N GLU A 34 6.21 -7.64 11.21
CA GLU A 34 6.46 -8.39 12.43
C GLU A 34 6.28 -7.42 13.61
N ILE A 35 5.26 -7.64 14.43
CA ILE A 35 4.96 -6.80 15.60
C ILE A 35 5.91 -7.13 16.74
N GLN A 36 6.05 -8.42 17.02
CA GLN A 36 6.95 -9.02 17.99
C GLN A 36 7.35 -10.42 17.47
N ASP A 37 8.27 -11.09 18.16
CA ASP A 37 8.82 -12.38 17.73
C ASP A 37 7.72 -13.36 17.29
N GLY A 38 7.69 -13.65 15.98
CA GLY A 38 6.77 -14.62 15.40
C GLY A 38 5.34 -14.12 15.15
N LEU A 39 4.95 -12.94 15.66
CA LEU A 39 3.62 -12.34 15.46
C LEU A 39 3.64 -11.36 14.28
N TYR A 40 2.90 -11.70 13.24
CA TYR A 40 2.80 -10.91 12.03
C TYR A 40 1.39 -10.37 11.82
N LYS A 41 1.30 -9.15 11.30
CA LYS A 41 0.03 -8.49 10.99
C LYS A 41 0.10 -7.73 9.68
N ILE A 42 -1.04 -7.63 9.02
CA ILE A 42 -1.24 -6.80 7.83
C ILE A 42 -2.01 -5.55 8.24
N PHE A 43 -1.56 -4.40 7.77
CA PHE A 43 -2.25 -3.13 7.92
C PHE A 43 -2.56 -2.56 6.57
N TRP A 44 -3.75 -2.00 6.40
CA TRP A 44 -4.12 -1.42 5.12
C TRP A 44 -5.08 -0.25 5.23
N ARG A 45 -5.00 0.64 4.25
CA ARG A 45 -5.86 1.82 4.13
C ARG A 45 -6.26 2.01 2.68
N LYS A 46 -7.53 2.36 2.47
CA LYS A 46 -8.05 2.81 1.18
C LYS A 46 -8.06 4.34 1.12
N ALA A 47 -7.55 4.89 0.03
CA ALA A 47 -7.59 6.32 -0.24
C ALA A 47 -9.04 6.80 -0.35
N LEU A 48 -9.23 8.10 -0.11
CA LEU A 48 -10.52 8.72 -0.30
C LEU A 48 -10.78 8.90 -1.79
N PRO A 49 -12.05 8.81 -2.24
CA PRO A 49 -12.43 9.29 -3.57
C PRO A 49 -11.97 10.74 -3.76
N GLU A 50 -11.60 11.13 -4.99
CA GLU A 50 -10.94 12.41 -5.28
C GLU A 50 -11.68 13.63 -4.69
N ARG A 51 -13.01 13.69 -4.79
CA ARG A 51 -13.81 14.76 -4.18
C ARG A 51 -13.66 14.81 -2.67
N ASN A 52 -13.82 13.67 -2.00
CA ASN A 52 -13.68 13.57 -0.54
C ASN A 52 -12.26 13.90 -0.08
N PHE A 53 -11.24 13.57 -0.88
CA PHE A 53 -9.87 13.99 -0.61
C PHE A 53 -9.72 15.50 -0.70
N ILE A 54 -10.22 16.13 -1.76
CA ILE A 54 -10.16 17.60 -1.92
C ILE A 54 -10.86 18.28 -0.74
N ASP A 55 -12.07 17.84 -0.38
CA ASP A 55 -12.83 18.41 0.74
C ASP A 55 -12.07 18.28 2.08
N PHE A 56 -11.48 17.11 2.33
CA PHE A 56 -10.63 16.88 3.49
C PHE A 56 -9.41 17.79 3.51
N ILE A 57 -8.71 17.89 2.38
CA ILE A 57 -7.53 18.76 2.26
C ILE A 57 -7.92 20.20 2.50
N LEU A 58 -9.02 20.70 1.93
CA LEU A 58 -9.49 22.06 2.17
C LEU A 58 -9.76 22.32 3.66
N LEU A 59 -10.51 21.43 4.32
CA LEU A 59 -10.82 21.52 5.76
C LEU A 59 -9.55 21.60 6.63
N VAL A 60 -8.59 20.72 6.35
CA VAL A 60 -7.35 20.64 7.11
C VAL A 60 -6.48 21.85 6.79
N SER A 61 -6.28 22.13 5.50
CA SER A 61 -5.42 23.19 4.99
C SER A 61 -5.82 24.60 5.46
N GLU A 62 -7.12 24.88 5.64
CA GLU A 62 -7.60 26.15 6.19
C GLU A 62 -7.01 26.41 7.59
N LYS A 63 -6.85 25.35 8.42
CA LYS A 63 -6.21 25.45 9.74
C LYS A 63 -4.69 25.63 9.65
N TYR A 64 -4.03 25.06 8.64
CA TYR A 64 -2.55 25.05 8.53
C TYR A 64 -1.97 26.21 7.75
N PHE A 65 -2.57 26.63 6.63
CA PHE A 65 -2.06 27.74 5.83
C PHE A 65 -2.29 29.08 6.52
N SER A 66 -3.42 29.25 7.21
CA SER A 66 -3.72 30.50 7.92
C SER A 66 -2.82 30.72 9.16
N ARG A 67 -2.26 29.65 9.75
CA ARG A 67 -1.55 29.73 11.05
C ARG A 67 -0.08 29.31 11.02
N LYS A 68 0.32 28.35 10.17
CA LYS A 68 1.64 27.71 10.21
C LYS A 68 2.46 27.84 8.91
N GLN A 69 1.87 28.33 7.82
CA GLN A 69 2.53 28.52 6.51
C GLN A 69 3.26 27.28 5.95
N LEU A 70 2.79 26.07 6.29
CA LEU A 70 3.40 24.82 5.81
C LEU A 70 3.07 24.54 4.34
N THR A 71 3.99 23.92 3.62
CA THR A 71 3.71 23.32 2.31
C THR A 71 2.83 22.07 2.47
N PHE A 72 2.20 21.61 1.39
CA PHE A 72 1.42 20.36 1.41
C PHE A 72 2.24 19.15 1.88
N ASN A 73 3.51 19.04 1.46
CA ASN A 73 4.37 17.92 1.86
C ASN A 73 4.67 17.91 3.37
N GLU A 74 4.89 19.09 3.95
CA GLU A 74 5.09 19.24 5.38
C GLU A 74 3.80 18.92 6.13
N MET A 75 2.65 19.41 5.65
CA MET A 75 1.34 19.12 6.22
C MET A 75 1.08 17.60 6.29
N TYR A 76 1.32 16.84 5.20
CA TYR A 76 1.13 15.39 5.17
C TYR A 76 1.97 14.62 6.17
N SER A 77 3.08 15.22 6.62
CA SER A 77 4.00 14.59 7.56
C SER A 77 3.61 14.84 9.03
N THR A 78 2.70 15.78 9.29
CA THR A 78 2.26 16.14 10.65
C THR A 78 1.38 15.05 11.28
N GLU A 79 1.48 14.88 12.60
CA GLU A 79 0.63 13.93 13.34
C GLU A 79 -0.84 14.31 13.30
N GLU A 80 -1.17 15.60 13.44
CA GLU A 80 -2.55 16.09 13.39
C GLU A 80 -3.20 15.83 12.01
N TYR A 81 -2.48 15.96 10.88
CA TYR A 81 -2.98 15.51 9.57
C TYR A 81 -3.29 14.00 9.56
N LYS A 82 -2.38 13.17 10.09
CA LYS A 82 -2.55 11.71 10.14
C LYS A 82 -3.72 11.31 11.04
N GLU A 83 -3.92 12.00 12.15
CA GLU A 83 -5.05 11.82 13.06
C GLU A 83 -6.38 12.16 12.38
N GLU A 84 -6.49 13.33 11.74
CA GLU A 84 -7.71 13.73 11.03
C GLU A 84 -8.02 12.79 9.85
N LEU A 85 -6.99 12.39 9.09
CA LEU A 85 -7.16 11.42 8.00
C LEU A 85 -7.67 10.07 8.52
N SER A 86 -7.18 9.63 9.69
CA SER A 86 -7.57 8.33 10.26
C SER A 86 -9.04 8.27 10.69
N LYS A 87 -9.69 9.42 10.92
CA LYS A 87 -11.14 9.48 11.23
C LYS A 87 -12.02 9.15 10.02
N ILE A 88 -11.55 9.45 8.81
CA ILE A 88 -12.33 9.29 7.56
C ILE A 88 -11.76 8.20 6.64
N SER A 89 -10.50 7.81 6.85
CA SER A 89 -9.78 6.77 6.12
C SER A 89 -8.98 5.96 7.16
N PRO A 90 -9.67 5.08 7.92
CA PRO A 90 -9.04 4.35 9.01
C PRO A 90 -8.00 3.35 8.49
N ILE A 91 -7.05 3.03 9.35
CA ILE A 91 -6.11 1.92 9.14
C ILE A 91 -6.81 0.66 9.63
N ASN A 92 -6.92 -0.33 8.76
CA ASN A 92 -7.50 -1.63 9.06
C ASN A 92 -6.38 -2.61 9.39
N GLU A 93 -6.62 -3.47 10.36
CA GLU A 93 -5.69 -4.50 10.81
C GLU A 93 -6.24 -5.90 10.49
N ILE A 94 -5.36 -6.79 10.05
CA ILE A 94 -5.68 -8.20 9.81
C ILE A 94 -4.60 -9.07 10.47
N SER A 95 -5.04 -9.95 11.36
CA SER A 95 -4.23 -11.06 11.88
C SER A 95 -4.13 -12.16 10.84
N ILE A 96 -2.95 -12.78 10.73
CA ILE A 96 -2.71 -13.87 9.79
C ILE A 96 -2.28 -15.14 10.52
N SER A 97 -2.66 -16.28 9.94
CA SER A 97 -2.23 -17.62 10.37
C SER A 97 -0.78 -17.90 9.99
N ASP A 98 -0.21 -18.97 10.55
CA ASP A 98 1.16 -19.39 10.21
C ASP A 98 1.32 -19.80 8.73
N GLU A 99 0.29 -20.39 8.12
CA GLU A 99 0.29 -20.75 6.71
C GLU A 99 0.38 -19.49 5.82
N GLU A 100 -0.43 -18.48 6.12
CA GLU A 100 -0.46 -17.21 5.39
C GLU A 100 0.82 -16.40 5.57
N LYS A 101 1.34 -16.39 6.79
CA LYS A 101 2.66 -15.84 7.12
C LYS A 101 3.75 -16.48 6.26
N ASN A 102 3.74 -17.80 6.11
CA ASN A 102 4.75 -18.50 5.31
C ASN A 102 4.69 -18.09 3.83
N ILE A 103 3.49 -17.84 3.27
CA ILE A 103 3.33 -17.33 1.89
C ILE A 103 4.05 -15.98 1.73
N ILE A 104 3.84 -15.05 2.67
CA ILE A 104 4.46 -13.72 2.61
C ILE A 104 5.97 -13.79 2.83
N LEU A 105 6.43 -14.57 3.82
CA LEU A 105 7.85 -14.71 4.12
C LEU A 105 8.62 -15.35 2.96
N ASN A 106 8.04 -16.35 2.30
CA ASN A 106 8.62 -16.96 1.11
C ASN A 106 8.84 -15.94 -0.01
N LEU A 107 7.89 -15.00 -0.21
CA LEU A 107 8.08 -13.90 -1.14
C LEU A 107 9.19 -12.96 -0.68
N CYS A 108 9.18 -12.53 0.59
CA CYS A 108 10.14 -11.55 1.12
C CYS A 108 11.58 -12.07 1.10
N ASN A 109 11.77 -13.38 1.23
CA ASN A 109 13.09 -14.02 1.16
C ASN A 109 13.52 -14.34 -0.28
N LYS A 110 12.66 -14.14 -1.27
CA LYS A 110 12.97 -14.42 -2.68
C LYS A 110 13.86 -13.32 -3.25
N GLY A 111 14.94 -13.73 -3.90
CA GLY A 111 15.79 -12.82 -4.66
C GLY A 111 15.07 -12.32 -5.91
N PHE A 112 14.77 -11.02 -5.98
CA PHE A 112 14.35 -10.35 -7.20
C PHE A 112 15.48 -9.49 -7.78
N PRO A 113 15.56 -9.35 -9.11
CA PRO A 113 16.44 -8.38 -9.75
C PRO A 113 16.04 -6.96 -9.37
N ASP A 114 17.02 -6.05 -9.27
CA ASP A 114 16.84 -4.72 -8.67
C ASP A 114 15.88 -3.80 -9.43
N ASN A 115 15.69 -4.06 -10.74
CA ASN A 115 14.77 -3.32 -11.59
C ASN A 115 13.94 -4.31 -12.42
N TYR A 116 12.83 -4.78 -11.85
CA TYR A 116 11.83 -5.44 -12.67
C TYR A 116 11.07 -4.39 -13.46
N ASP A 117 11.29 -4.37 -14.76
CA ASP A 117 10.78 -3.33 -15.62
C ASP A 117 9.29 -3.53 -15.95
N LYS A 118 8.62 -2.41 -16.14
CA LYS A 118 7.18 -2.30 -16.38
C LYS A 118 6.79 -3.00 -17.70
N ILE A 119 6.29 -4.23 -17.66
CA ILE A 119 5.59 -4.79 -18.84
C ILE A 119 4.23 -4.08 -18.96
N SER A 120 4.13 -3.15 -19.90
CA SER A 120 2.99 -2.21 -20.05
C SER A 120 1.61 -2.87 -19.87
N GLY A 121 0.85 -2.42 -18.86
CA GLY A 121 -0.58 -2.67 -18.72
C GLY A 121 -1.40 -1.66 -19.51
N ARG A 122 -2.52 -2.10 -20.10
CA ARG A 122 -3.36 -1.26 -20.99
C ARG A 122 -4.48 -0.49 -20.26
N ASP A 123 -4.70 -0.76 -18.98
CA ASP A 123 -5.87 -0.31 -18.22
C ASP A 123 -5.56 0.74 -17.13
N GLY A 124 -4.29 1.12 -16.96
CA GLY A 124 -3.87 2.12 -15.98
C GLY A 124 -3.64 1.60 -14.55
N HIS A 125 -3.89 0.31 -14.28
CA HIS A 125 -3.67 -0.28 -12.96
C HIS A 125 -2.19 -0.63 -12.75
N SER A 126 -1.59 -0.16 -11.66
CA SER A 126 -0.20 -0.46 -11.33
C SER A 126 0.02 -0.70 -9.84
N PHE A 127 1.09 -1.45 -9.55
CA PHE A 127 1.48 -1.86 -8.21
C PHE A 127 2.91 -1.40 -7.96
N GLU A 128 3.16 -0.78 -6.81
CA GLU A 128 4.51 -0.51 -6.32
C GLU A 128 4.71 -1.30 -5.03
N LEU A 129 5.45 -2.39 -5.15
CA LEU A 129 5.78 -3.30 -4.07
C LEU A 129 7.20 -3.03 -3.59
N TYR A 130 7.33 -2.78 -2.29
CA TYR A 130 8.59 -2.57 -1.60
C TYR A 130 8.80 -3.73 -0.65
N LEU A 131 9.90 -4.47 -0.83
CA LEU A 131 10.31 -5.56 0.03
C LEU A 131 11.49 -5.13 0.90
N GLN A 132 11.70 -5.84 2.01
CA GLN A 132 12.84 -5.62 2.88
C GLN A 132 14.17 -5.62 2.09
N GLY A 133 15.09 -4.70 2.44
CA GLY A 133 16.34 -4.51 1.71
C GLY A 133 16.25 -3.50 0.57
N ASN A 134 15.27 -2.58 0.62
CA ASN A 134 15.05 -1.49 -0.34
C ASN A 134 14.75 -1.94 -1.78
N LYS A 135 14.28 -3.18 -1.97
CA LYS A 135 13.91 -3.68 -3.29
C LYS A 135 12.53 -3.15 -3.68
N LYS A 136 12.45 -2.49 -4.83
CA LYS A 136 11.20 -1.97 -5.39
C LYS A 136 10.83 -2.73 -6.67
N LEU A 137 9.65 -3.33 -6.68
CA LEU A 137 9.04 -3.95 -7.84
C LEU A 137 7.89 -3.07 -8.33
N ASN A 138 7.96 -2.64 -9.59
CA ASN A 138 6.88 -1.91 -10.24
C ASN A 138 6.17 -2.87 -11.21
N LEU A 139 4.89 -3.13 -10.97
CA LEU A 139 4.09 -4.05 -11.78
C LEU A 139 2.91 -3.32 -12.39
N TRP A 140 2.40 -3.83 -13.50
CA TRP A 140 1.10 -3.45 -14.05
C TRP A 140 0.04 -4.48 -13.67
N CYS A 141 -1.20 -4.31 -14.14
CA CYS A 141 -2.30 -5.28 -14.02
C CYS A 141 -1.98 -6.71 -14.47
N PHE A 142 -0.95 -6.91 -15.29
CA PHE A 142 -0.52 -8.22 -15.74
C PHE A 142 0.93 -8.48 -15.39
N THR A 143 1.22 -9.71 -15.00
CA THR A 143 2.58 -10.20 -14.76
C THR A 143 2.83 -11.54 -15.42
N SER A 144 4.09 -11.92 -15.61
CA SER A 144 4.47 -13.22 -16.15
C SER A 144 4.38 -14.32 -15.08
N GLU A 145 4.29 -15.57 -15.53
CA GLU A 145 4.27 -16.76 -14.67
C GLU A 145 5.44 -16.82 -13.67
N SER A 146 6.62 -16.33 -14.08
CA SER A 146 7.82 -16.23 -13.21
C SER A 146 7.62 -15.36 -11.96
N LEU A 147 6.64 -14.45 -11.98
CA LEU A 147 6.25 -13.59 -10.89
C LEU A 147 4.97 -14.03 -10.17
N ARG A 148 4.50 -15.27 -10.42
CA ARG A 148 3.34 -15.84 -9.71
C ARG A 148 3.37 -15.63 -8.19
N PRO A 149 4.49 -15.86 -7.46
CA PRO A 149 4.51 -15.62 -6.02
C PRO A 149 4.21 -14.18 -5.60
N VAL A 150 4.58 -13.20 -6.44
CA VAL A 150 4.23 -11.79 -6.19
C VAL A 150 2.74 -11.57 -6.41
N ALA A 151 2.19 -12.13 -7.49
CA ALA A 151 0.77 -12.05 -7.78
C ALA A 151 -0.09 -12.72 -6.71
N ASP A 152 0.34 -13.88 -6.21
CA ASP A 152 -0.35 -14.63 -5.16
C ASP A 152 -0.43 -13.81 -3.87
N VAL A 153 0.66 -13.16 -3.45
CA VAL A 153 0.64 -12.28 -2.27
C VAL A 153 -0.24 -11.05 -2.50
N ILE A 154 -0.15 -10.38 -3.65
CA ILE A 154 -1.02 -9.22 -3.95
C ILE A 154 -2.50 -9.62 -3.89
N ASN A 155 -2.86 -10.70 -4.57
CA ASN A 155 -4.24 -11.18 -4.61
C ASN A 155 -4.72 -11.67 -3.24
N PHE A 156 -3.85 -12.31 -2.47
CA PHE A 156 -4.12 -12.67 -1.08
C PHE A 156 -4.43 -11.44 -0.21
N LEU A 157 -3.63 -10.36 -0.30
CA LEU A 157 -3.87 -9.12 0.43
C LEU A 157 -5.21 -8.49 0.05
N VAL A 158 -5.50 -8.43 -1.26
CA VAL A 158 -6.76 -7.89 -1.81
C VAL A 158 -7.96 -8.68 -1.28
N GLU A 159 -7.87 -10.01 -1.31
CA GLU A 159 -8.90 -10.92 -0.80
C GLU A 159 -9.13 -10.76 0.71
N LYS A 160 -8.06 -10.76 1.50
CA LYS A 160 -8.15 -10.61 2.95
C LYS A 160 -8.72 -9.27 3.39
N SER A 161 -8.55 -8.24 2.58
CA SER A 161 -9.12 -6.91 2.79
C SER A 161 -10.53 -6.75 2.22
N ASN A 162 -11.13 -7.82 1.67
CA ASN A 162 -12.45 -7.79 1.04
C ASN A 162 -12.57 -6.70 -0.04
N LEU A 163 -11.48 -6.48 -0.79
CA LEU A 163 -11.44 -5.56 -1.92
C LEU A 163 -11.88 -6.28 -3.20
N ASP A 164 -12.45 -5.53 -4.14
CA ASP A 164 -12.83 -6.05 -5.45
C ASP A 164 -11.60 -6.60 -6.19
N LYS A 165 -11.55 -7.92 -6.41
CA LYS A 165 -10.43 -8.60 -7.08
C LYS A 165 -10.25 -8.16 -8.53
N GLU A 166 -11.31 -7.77 -9.23
CA GLU A 166 -11.19 -7.31 -10.62
C GLU A 166 -10.59 -5.90 -10.70
N MET A 167 -10.81 -5.08 -9.67
CA MET A 167 -10.32 -3.70 -9.62
C MET A 167 -8.93 -3.60 -8.97
N TYR A 168 -8.66 -4.40 -7.95
CA TYR A 168 -7.46 -4.29 -7.11
C TYR A 168 -6.49 -5.46 -7.25
N GLY A 169 -6.92 -6.58 -7.84
CA GLY A 169 -6.08 -7.75 -8.06
C GLY A 169 -5.14 -7.63 -9.27
N ILE A 170 -4.17 -8.53 -9.35
CA ILE A 170 -3.21 -8.65 -10.45
C ILE A 170 -3.40 -9.97 -11.18
N LYS A 171 -3.35 -9.93 -12.52
CA LYS A 171 -3.56 -11.08 -13.40
C LYS A 171 -2.22 -11.66 -13.84
N ILE A 172 -2.14 -12.97 -13.98
CA ILE A 172 -0.97 -13.66 -14.53
C ILE A 172 -1.27 -13.99 -15.99
N ARG A 173 -0.37 -13.58 -16.91
CA ARG A 173 -0.45 -14.01 -18.30
C ARG A 173 0.07 -15.44 -18.41
N GLN A 174 -0.81 -16.32 -18.89
CA GLN A 174 -0.47 -17.67 -19.35
C GLN A 174 0.39 -17.59 -20.61
#